data_AF-A0A3M1EVK2-F1
#
_entry.id   AF-A0A3M1EVK2-F1
#
_cell.length_a   1.000
_cell.length_b   1.000
_cell.length_c   1.000
_cell.angle_alpha   90.00
_cell.angle_beta   90.00
_cell.angle_gamma   90.00
#
_symmetry.space_group_name_H-M   'P 1'
#
loop_
_entity.id
_entity.type
_entity.pdbx_description
1 polymer ?
#
loop_
_entity_poly.entity_id
_entity_poly.type
_entity_poly.pdbx_seq_one_letter_code
_entity_poly.pdbx_strand_id
1 'polypeptide(L)'
;MRRPDGVTLIAVWHFVVAGLCILGLCGMAVPLVAVWTGAGDAQGALVATIALLFGVAVILLFGGAFAIVGWGLWQLKEWARVGAIVLAILQLPGLPIGTVVGALTLWYLLSDPDAKAAFQPGQVPAE
;
A
#
# COMPACT_ATOMS: atom_id res chain seq x y z
N MET A 1 -15.63 16.68 11.72
CA MET A 1 -14.85 15.76 12.58
C MET A 1 -13.37 15.99 12.29
N ARG A 2 -12.57 16.31 13.30
CA ARG A 2 -11.12 16.46 13.14
C ARG A 2 -10.51 15.06 13.02
N ARG A 3 -9.64 14.84 12.04
CA ARG A 3 -8.96 13.55 11.84
C ARG A 3 -7.87 13.41 12.90
N PRO A 4 -7.72 12.26 13.57
CA PRO A 4 -6.60 12.04 14.47
C PRO A 4 -5.27 12.10 13.71
N ASP A 5 -4.26 12.74 14.29
CA ASP A 5 -2.97 12.94 13.64
C ASP A 5 -2.30 11.61 13.25
N GLY A 6 -2.49 10.55 14.04
CA GLY A 6 -2.00 9.20 13.75
C GLY A 6 -2.66 8.55 12.52
N VAL A 7 -3.97 8.75 12.31
CA VAL A 7 -4.66 8.26 11.10
C VAL A 7 -4.14 9.00 9.87
N THR A 8 -3.89 10.31 9.98
CA THR A 8 -3.30 11.10 8.90
C THR A 8 -1.91 10.59 8.54
N LEU A 9 -1.06 10.30 9.53
CA LEU A 9 0.27 9.75 9.30
C LEU A 9 0.23 8.41 8.55
N ILE A 10 -0.66 7.50 8.98
CA ILE A 10 -0.83 6.18 8.32
C ILE A 10 -1.33 6.37 6.89
N ALA A 11 -2.28 7.26 6.65
CA ALA A 11 -2.80 7.54 5.31
C ALA A 11 -1.71 8.11 4.38
N VAL A 12 -0.89 9.06 4.88
CA VAL A 12 0.25 9.61 4.13
C VAL A 12 1.25 8.52 3.80
N TRP A 13 1.59 7.63 4.73
CA TRP A 13 2.46 6.49 4.46
C TRP A 13 1.93 5.61 3.33
N HIS A 14 0.63 5.30 3.31
CA HIS A 14 0.02 4.51 2.25
C HIS A 14 0.13 5.21 0.88
N PHE A 15 -0.04 6.53 0.82
CA PHE A 15 0.17 7.29 -0.42
C PHE A 15 1.63 7.34 -0.86
N VAL A 16 2.58 7.44 0.07
CA VAL A 16 4.02 7.37 -0.24
C VAL A 16 4.35 6.02 -0.87
N VAL A 17 3.89 4.91 -0.27
CA VAL A 17 4.10 3.56 -0.82
C VAL A 17 3.45 3.41 -2.20
N ALA A 18 2.21 3.89 -2.38
CA ALA A 18 1.56 3.89 -3.68
C ALA A 18 2.35 4.70 -4.74
N GLY A 19 2.87 5.86 -4.37
CA GLY A 19 3.74 6.68 -5.23
C GLY A 19 5.03 5.95 -5.61
N LEU A 20 5.68 5.27 -4.66
CA LEU A 20 6.85 4.43 -4.94
C LEU A 20 6.53 3.27 -5.88
N CYS A 21 5.36 2.64 -5.73
CA CYS A 21 4.90 1.62 -6.67
C CYS A 21 4.72 2.17 -8.09
N ILE A 22 4.18 3.40 -8.24
CA ILE A 22 4.06 4.06 -9.54
C ILE A 22 5.44 4.31 -10.15
N LEU A 23 6.41 4.80 -9.37
CA LEU A 23 7.80 4.96 -9.84
C LEU A 23 8.42 3.62 -10.24
N GLY A 24 8.16 2.56 -9.47
CA GLY A 24 8.55 1.20 -9.81
C GLY A 24 7.99 0.75 -11.15
N LEU A 25 6.70 1.00 -11.42
CA LEU A 25 6.07 0.72 -12.71
C LEU A 25 6.74 1.47 -13.86
N CYS A 26 7.04 2.75 -13.68
CA CYS A 26 7.78 3.52 -14.68
C CYS A 26 9.18 2.91 -14.92
N GLY A 27 9.85 2.47 -13.85
CA GLY A 27 11.16 1.80 -13.94
C GLY A 27 11.12 0.49 -14.72
N MET A 28 10.01 -0.24 -14.70
CA MET A 28 9.85 -1.52 -15.44
C MET A 28 9.86 -1.34 -16.97
N ALA A 29 9.70 -0.12 -17.49
CA ALA A 29 9.80 0.12 -18.93
C ALA A 29 11.22 -0.15 -19.48
N VAL A 30 12.26 0.14 -18.70
CA VAL A 30 13.66 -0.05 -19.10
C VAL A 30 14.01 -1.52 -19.34
N PRO A 31 13.81 -2.45 -18.37
CA PRO A 31 14.08 -3.87 -18.62
C PRO A 31 13.19 -4.45 -19.70
N LEU A 32 11.94 -3.98 -19.85
CA LEU A 32 11.06 -4.43 -20.93
C LEU A 32 11.64 -4.09 -22.32
N VAL A 33 12.13 -2.86 -22.52
CA VAL A 33 12.79 -2.48 -23.78
C VAL A 33 14.09 -3.25 -23.98
N ALA A 34 14.88 -3.44 -22.91
CA ALA A 34 16.15 -4.16 -22.98
C ALA A 34 15.96 -5.63 -23.41
N VAL A 35 14.89 -6.30 -22.96
CA VAL A 35 14.56 -7.67 -23.32
C VAL A 35 14.37 -7.83 -24.84
N TRP A 36 13.73 -6.87 -25.50
CA TRP A 36 13.39 -6.95 -26.92
C TRP A 36 14.39 -6.29 -27.87
N THR A 37 15.32 -5.49 -27.35
CA THR A 37 16.40 -4.84 -28.12
C THR A 37 17.76 -5.50 -27.96
N GLY A 38 17.89 -6.44 -27.01
CA GLY A 38 19.11 -7.22 -26.79
C GLY A 38 19.33 -8.32 -27.84
N ALA A 39 20.56 -8.84 -27.91
CA ALA A 39 20.95 -9.94 -28.80
C ALA A 39 20.53 -11.35 -28.30
N GLY A 40 19.45 -11.43 -27.52
CA GLY A 40 18.94 -12.67 -26.93
C GLY A 40 18.15 -13.52 -27.91
N ASP A 41 17.91 -14.79 -27.56
CA ASP A 41 17.00 -15.64 -28.30
C ASP A 41 15.52 -15.31 -27.97
N ALA A 42 14.62 -15.68 -28.89
CA ALA A 42 13.20 -15.39 -28.73
C ALA A 42 12.58 -16.07 -27.49
N GLN A 43 13.08 -17.26 -27.14
CA GLN A 43 12.59 -18.02 -25.99
C GLN A 43 12.99 -17.35 -24.67
N GLY A 44 14.23 -16.91 -24.53
CA GLY A 44 14.67 -16.14 -23.36
C GLY A 44 13.92 -14.83 -23.22
N ALA A 45 13.69 -14.12 -24.33
CA ALA A 45 12.93 -12.87 -24.34
C ALA A 45 11.47 -13.08 -23.88
N LEU A 46 10.84 -14.18 -24.30
CA LEU A 46 9.48 -14.53 -23.88
C LEU A 46 9.41 -14.78 -22.37
N VAL A 47 10.32 -15.60 -21.83
CA VAL A 47 10.34 -15.92 -20.39
C VAL A 47 10.58 -14.66 -19.55
N ALA A 48 11.52 -13.81 -19.96
CA ALA A 48 11.80 -12.55 -19.28
C ALA A 48 10.60 -11.60 -19.33
N THR A 49 9.91 -11.52 -20.47
CA THR A 49 8.70 -10.70 -20.61
C THR A 49 7.58 -11.17 -19.68
N ILE A 50 7.34 -12.49 -19.59
CA ILE A 50 6.34 -13.05 -18.67
C ILE A 50 6.69 -12.71 -17.21
N ALA A 51 7.96 -12.86 -16.81
CA ALA A 51 8.41 -12.51 -15.47
C ALA A 51 8.23 -11.01 -15.16
N LEU A 52 8.53 -10.13 -16.12
CA LEU A 52 8.32 -8.69 -15.99
C LEU A 52 6.83 -8.34 -15.87
N LEU A 53 5.98 -8.95 -16.68
CA LEU A 53 4.52 -8.76 -16.62
C LEU A 53 3.95 -9.22 -15.27
N PHE A 54 4.46 -10.33 -14.73
CA PHE A 54 4.12 -10.77 -13.38
C PHE A 54 4.53 -9.73 -12.33
N GLY A 55 5.75 -9.18 -12.43
CA GLY A 55 6.21 -8.09 -11.58
C GLY A 55 5.31 -6.85 -11.66
N VAL A 56 4.94 -6.44 -12.87
CA VAL A 56 3.99 -5.32 -13.10
C VAL A 56 2.64 -5.60 -12.45
N ALA A 57 2.09 -6.80 -12.61
CA ALA A 57 0.81 -7.19 -12.00
C ALA A 57 0.86 -7.13 -10.47
N VAL A 58 1.95 -7.62 -9.86
CA VAL A 58 2.16 -7.55 -8.40
C VAL A 58 2.26 -6.09 -7.93
N ILE A 59 3.02 -5.24 -8.63
CA ILE A 59 3.16 -3.83 -8.25
C ILE A 59 1.82 -3.09 -8.39
N LEU A 60 1.05 -3.35 -9.45
CA LEU A 60 -0.28 -2.76 -9.62
C LEU A 60 -1.25 -3.20 -8.52
N LEU A 61 -1.23 -4.50 -8.17
CA LEU A 61 -2.09 -5.04 -7.13
C LEU A 61 -1.82 -4.38 -5.77
N PHE A 62 -0.56 -4.38 -5.35
CA PHE A 62 -0.18 -3.80 -4.06
C PHE A 62 -0.28 -2.27 -4.06
N GLY A 63 0.27 -1.60 -5.08
CA GLY A 63 0.20 -0.14 -5.20
C GLY A 63 -1.23 0.37 -5.25
N GLY A 64 -2.11 -0.31 -5.99
CA GLY A 64 -3.54 -0.01 -6.03
C GLY A 64 -4.21 -0.22 -4.68
N ALA A 65 -3.93 -1.33 -3.98
CA ALA A 65 -4.45 -1.58 -2.64
C ALA A 65 -4.01 -0.49 -1.64
N PHE A 66 -2.73 -0.10 -1.65
CA PHE A 66 -2.23 1.01 -0.82
C PHE A 66 -2.92 2.34 -1.14
N ALA A 67 -3.09 2.67 -2.42
CA ALA A 67 -3.79 3.89 -2.84
C ALA A 67 -5.26 3.91 -2.40
N ILE A 68 -5.98 2.80 -2.60
CA ILE A 68 -7.40 2.67 -2.25
C ILE A 68 -7.58 2.75 -0.73
N VAL A 69 -6.78 2.00 0.05
CA VAL A 69 -6.85 2.03 1.51
C VAL A 69 -6.42 3.39 2.05
N GLY A 70 -5.35 3.99 1.53
CA GLY A 70 -4.91 5.35 1.88
C GLY A 70 -6.02 6.39 1.66
N TRP A 71 -6.73 6.30 0.54
CA TRP A 71 -7.90 7.13 0.26
C TRP A 71 -9.06 6.87 1.24
N GLY A 72 -9.34 5.60 1.54
CA GLY A 72 -10.35 5.22 2.52
C GLY A 72 -10.04 5.77 3.92
N LEU A 73 -8.78 5.71 4.36
CA LEU A 73 -8.31 6.26 5.63
C LEU A 73 -8.43 7.79 5.64
N TRP A 74 -8.09 8.45 4.53
CA TRP A 74 -8.25 9.90 4.37
C TRP A 74 -9.70 10.35 4.52
N GLN A 75 -10.64 9.52 4.10
CA GLN A 75 -12.08 9.75 4.20
C GLN A 75 -12.71 9.19 5.49
N LEU A 76 -11.89 8.66 6.42
CA LEU A 76 -12.34 8.02 7.66
C LEU A 76 -13.42 6.94 7.46
N LYS A 77 -13.31 6.13 6.39
CA LYS A 77 -14.26 5.05 6.13
C LYS A 77 -13.96 3.81 6.97
N GLU A 78 -14.99 3.16 7.52
CA GLU A 78 -14.86 1.95 8.36
C GLU A 78 -14.08 0.82 7.69
N TRP A 79 -14.37 0.53 6.42
CA TRP A 79 -13.69 -0.53 5.67
C TRP A 79 -12.19 -0.26 5.50
N ALA A 80 -11.78 1.01 5.53
CA ALA A 80 -10.38 1.39 5.34
C ALA A 80 -9.52 1.01 6.53
N ARG A 81 -10.09 1.00 7.74
CA ARG A 81 -9.41 0.51 8.94
C ARG A 81 -9.08 -0.98 8.80
N VAL A 82 -10.03 -1.79 8.36
CA VAL A 82 -9.79 -3.23 8.13
C VAL A 82 -8.77 -3.43 7.01
N GLY A 83 -8.89 -2.68 5.91
CA GLY A 83 -7.90 -2.71 4.82
C GLY A 83 -6.49 -2.37 5.28
N ALA A 84 -6.33 -1.34 6.12
CA ALA A 84 -5.04 -0.94 6.66
C ALA A 84 -4.44 -1.98 7.60
N ILE A 85 -5.26 -2.66 8.41
CA ILE A 85 -4.82 -3.78 9.25
C ILE A 85 -4.29 -4.94 8.38
N VAL A 86 -5.03 -5.31 7.33
CA VAL A 86 -4.60 -6.38 6.41
C VAL A 86 -3.29 -6.01 5.72
N LEU A 87 -3.19 -4.80 5.18
CA LEU A 87 -1.96 -4.33 4.54
C LEU A 87 -0.78 -4.24 5.52
N ALA A 88 -1.03 -3.88 6.78
CA ALA A 88 -0.01 -3.86 7.82
C ALA A 88 0.53 -5.25 8.15
N ILE A 89 -0.32 -6.29 8.18
CA ILE A 89 0.11 -7.69 8.32
C ILE A 89 0.97 -8.10 7.12
N LEU A 90 0.53 -7.76 5.90
CA LEU A 90 1.28 -8.07 4.68
C LEU A 90 2.62 -7.34 4.59
N GLN A 91 2.79 -6.20 5.28
CA GLN A 91 4.07 -5.49 5.39
C GLN A 91 5.04 -6.11 6.40
N LEU A 92 4.58 -6.94 7.36
CA LEU A 92 5.45 -7.48 8.42
C LEU A 92 6.67 -8.26 7.90
N PRO A 93 6.60 -9.04 6.81
CA PRO A 93 7.78 -9.69 6.24
C PRO A 93 8.79 -8.71 5.62
N GLY A 94 8.38 -7.48 5.32
CA GLY A 94 9.20 -6.43 4.69
C GLY A 94 10.17 -5.75 5.65
N LEU A 95 11.08 -6.49 6.27
CA LEU A 95 12.09 -5.97 7.20
C LEU A 95 13.08 -5.03 6.48
N PRO A 96 13.56 -3.93 7.12
CA PRO A 96 13.20 -3.45 8.46
C PRO A 96 12.01 -2.48 8.48
N ILE A 97 11.79 -1.71 7.40
CA ILE A 97 10.85 -0.57 7.41
C ILE A 97 9.40 -1.04 7.43
N GLY A 98 9.03 -2.01 6.58
CA GLY A 98 7.67 -2.54 6.51
C GLY A 98 7.22 -3.19 7.81
N THR A 99 8.13 -3.85 8.52
CA THR A 99 7.82 -4.44 9.83
C THR A 99 7.56 -3.37 10.89
N VAL A 100 8.40 -2.34 10.98
CA VAL A 100 8.21 -1.25 11.95
C VAL A 100 6.90 -0.53 11.67
N VAL A 101 6.65 -0.12 10.42
CA VAL A 101 5.42 0.61 10.09
C VAL A 101 4.19 -0.27 10.20
N GLY A 102 4.27 -1.55 9.79
CA GLY A 102 3.21 -2.53 9.96
C GLY A 102 2.85 -2.74 11.43
N ALA A 103 3.85 -2.94 12.30
CA ALA A 103 3.63 -3.11 13.73
C ALA A 103 3.02 -1.85 14.37
N LEU A 104 3.52 -0.66 14.03
CA LEU A 104 2.96 0.61 14.53
C LEU A 104 1.52 0.84 14.05
N THR A 105 1.23 0.52 12.78
CA THR A 105 -0.12 0.62 12.22
C THR A 105 -1.09 -0.33 12.92
N LEU A 106 -0.68 -1.59 13.16
CA LEU A 106 -1.46 -2.58 13.88
C LEU A 106 -1.72 -2.15 15.33
N TRP A 107 -0.66 -1.75 16.04
CA TRP A 107 -0.77 -1.28 17.42
C TRP A 107 -1.71 -0.09 17.51
N TYR A 108 -1.54 0.92 16.66
CA TYR A 108 -2.38 2.12 16.68
C TYR A 108 -3.86 1.82 16.37
N LEU A 109 -4.15 1.13 15.26
CA LEU A 109 -5.54 0.87 14.83
C LEU A 109 -6.29 -0.16 15.71
N LEU A 110 -5.57 -0.98 16.48
CA LEU A 110 -6.14 -1.97 17.40
C LEU A 110 -6.22 -1.45 18.84
N SER A 111 -5.26 -0.66 19.30
CA SER A 111 -5.16 -0.22 20.70
C SER A 111 -5.76 1.16 20.95
N ASP A 112 -5.71 2.09 20.00
CA ASP A 112 -6.16 3.48 20.21
C ASP A 112 -7.70 3.60 20.15
N PRO A 113 -8.37 4.06 21.23
CA PRO A 113 -9.81 4.31 21.26
C PRO A 113 -10.25 5.42 20.30
N ASP A 114 -9.45 6.48 20.14
CA ASP A 114 -9.76 7.63 19.29
C ASP A 114 -9.70 7.23 17.82
N ALA A 115 -8.77 6.36 17.45
CA ALA A 115 -8.73 5.75 16.14
C ALA A 115 -10.02 4.94 15.86
N LYS A 116 -10.52 4.18 16.84
CA LYS A 116 -11.78 3.41 16.67
C LYS A 116 -13.00 4.32 16.54
N ALA A 117 -13.08 5.36 17.37
CA ALA A 117 -14.17 6.33 17.34
C ALA A 117 -14.21 7.12 16.02
N ALA A 118 -13.03 7.46 15.46
CA ALA A 118 -12.92 8.19 14.21
C ALA A 118 -13.53 7.47 12.99
N PHE A 119 -13.67 6.14 13.05
CA PHE A 119 -14.29 5.37 11.98
C PHE A 119 -15.77 5.06 12.21
N GLN A 120 -16.35 5.25 13.41
CA GLN A 120 -17.76 4.91 13.68
C GLN A 120 -18.72 6.07 13.30
N PRO A 121 -19.62 5.91 12.32
CA PRO A 121 -20.63 6.90 12.02
C PRO A 121 -21.72 6.86 13.10
N GLY A 122 -21.74 7.86 13.99
CA GLY A 122 -22.87 8.10 14.89
C GLY A 122 -22.57 8.25 16.39
N GLN A 123 -21.31 8.16 16.83
CA GLN A 123 -20.97 8.53 18.21
C GLN A 123 -20.86 10.06 18.31
N VAL A 124 -22.00 10.71 18.54
CA VAL A 124 -22.04 12.08 19.07
C VAL A 124 -21.37 12.02 20.45
N PRO A 125 -20.30 12.80 20.72
CA PRO A 125 -19.76 12.89 22.07
C PRO A 125 -20.89 13.38 22.98
N ALA A 126 -21.15 12.61 24.04
CA ALA A 126 -22.02 13.06 25.11
C ALA A 126 -21.32 14.21 25.83
N GLU A 127 -21.59 15.44 25.38
CA GLU A 127 -21.35 16.68 26.12
C GLU A 127 -22.67 17.43 26.29
#